data_AF-A0AA85B4Y6-F1
#
_entry.id   AF-A0AA85B4Y6-F1
#
_cell.length_a   1.000
_cell.length_b   1.000
_cell.length_c   1.000
_cell.angle_alpha   90.00
_cell.angle_beta   90.00
_cell.angle_gamma   90.00
#
_symmetry.space_group_name_H-M   'P 1'
#
loop_
_entity.id
_entity.type
_entity.pdbx_description
1 polymer ?
#
loop_
_entity_poly.entity_id
_entity_poly.type
_entity_poly.pdbx_seq_one_letter_code
_entity_poly.pdbx_strand_id
1 'polypeptide(L)'
;MQTSTDFISKSKREKCWKSRDAFWECVTGVIAKNSEPDDKLVRKQCTKQRKLYEEMCPRIWVDFFDKKKDFELFKAKKFEKELLHSTSSQS
;
A
#
# COMPACT_ATOMS: atom_id res chain seq x y z
N MET A 1 -16.36 -17.34 10.97
CA MET A 1 -17.53 -17.33 10.07
C MET A 1 -17.09 -16.75 8.74
N GLN A 2 -17.36 -17.51 7.66
CA GLN A 2 -17.30 -17.18 6.23
C GLN A 2 -15.93 -16.79 5.63
N THR A 3 -15.42 -17.36 4.55
CA THR A 3 -15.58 -18.64 3.82
C THR A 3 -14.63 -18.54 2.63
N SER A 4 -14.07 -19.69 2.24
CA SER A 4 -13.78 -20.08 0.86
C SER A 4 -12.99 -19.12 -0.03
N THR A 5 -11.92 -19.67 -0.58
CA THR A 5 -11.29 -19.33 -1.85
C THR A 5 -12.31 -19.39 -2.99
N ASP A 6 -13.35 -18.55 -2.93
CA ASP A 6 -14.31 -18.39 -4.02
C ASP A 6 -13.53 -17.79 -5.19
N PHE A 7 -13.61 -18.46 -6.33
CA PHE A 7 -13.06 -17.97 -7.58
C PHE A 7 -13.69 -16.61 -7.89
N ILE A 8 -13.03 -15.53 -7.46
CA ILE A 8 -13.50 -14.18 -7.71
C ILE A 8 -13.58 -14.01 -9.21
N SER A 9 -14.79 -13.72 -9.69
CA SER A 9 -15.04 -13.45 -11.10
C SER A 9 -14.11 -12.34 -11.58
N LYS A 10 -13.72 -12.37 -12.86
CA LYS A 10 -12.80 -11.37 -13.43
C LYS A 10 -13.24 -9.93 -13.11
N SER A 11 -14.54 -9.66 -13.24
CA SER A 11 -15.12 -8.34 -12.91
C SER A 11 -14.96 -7.93 -11.44
N LYS A 12 -15.14 -8.86 -10.48
CA LYS A 12 -14.92 -8.56 -9.05
C LYS A 12 -13.43 -8.31 -8.76
N ARG A 13 -12.52 -9.04 -9.42
CA ARG A 13 -11.07 -8.81 -9.32
C ARG A 13 -10.69 -7.43 -9.84
N GLU A 14 -11.23 -7.02 -10.98
CA GLU A 14 -11.00 -5.68 -11.54
C GLU A 14 -11.47 -4.58 -10.59
N LYS A 15 -12.66 -4.72 -9.99
CA LYS A 15 -13.16 -3.77 -8.99
C LYS A 15 -12.23 -3.69 -7.78
N CYS A 16 -11.79 -4.84 -7.27
CA CYS A 16 -10.83 -4.91 -6.19
C CYS A 16 -9.51 -4.21 -6.56
N TRP A 17 -8.90 -4.50 -7.71
CA TRP A 17 -7.66 -3.86 -8.15
C TRP A 17 -7.81 -2.36 -8.35
N LYS A 18 -8.91 -1.90 -8.93
CA LYS A 18 -9.19 -0.45 -9.05
C LYS A 18 -9.27 0.23 -7.68
N SER A 19 -9.96 -0.38 -6.71
CA SER A 19 -10.05 0.16 -5.35
C SER A 19 -8.71 0.15 -4.61
N ARG A 20 -7.89 -0.89 -4.82
CA ARG A 20 -6.53 -1.01 -4.29
C ARG A 20 -5.67 0.12 -4.83
N ASP A 21 -5.65 0.30 -6.14
CA ASP A 21 -4.78 1.27 -6.79
C ASP A 21 -5.16 2.70 -6.36
N ALA A 22 -6.47 3.01 -6.29
CA ALA A 22 -6.95 4.29 -5.79
C ALA A 22 -6.52 4.57 -4.32
N PHE A 23 -6.47 3.55 -3.46
CA PHE A 23 -5.95 3.70 -2.10
C PHE A 23 -4.45 4.03 -2.11
N TRP A 24 -3.63 3.27 -2.83
CA TRP A 24 -2.18 3.50 -2.87
C TRP A 24 -1.78 4.78 -3.59
N GLU A 25 -2.54 5.21 -4.60
CA GLU A 25 -2.37 6.53 -5.21
C GLU A 25 -2.62 7.65 -4.20
N CYS A 26 -3.65 7.54 -3.36
CA CYS A 26 -3.88 8.48 -2.28
C CYS A 26 -2.71 8.47 -1.28
N VAL A 27 -2.26 7.30 -0.83
CA VAL A 27 -1.12 7.18 0.10
C VAL A 27 0.13 7.84 -0.47
N THR A 28 0.47 7.52 -1.72
CA THR A 28 1.64 8.07 -2.41
C THR A 28 1.52 9.58 -2.59
N GLY A 29 0.33 10.08 -2.93
CA GLY A 29 0.06 11.50 -3.05
C GLY A 29 0.18 12.25 -1.72
N VAL A 30 -0.23 11.65 -0.60
CA VAL A 30 -0.06 12.24 0.74
C VAL A 30 1.43 12.27 1.11
N ILE A 31 2.16 11.18 0.88
CA ILE A 31 3.61 11.10 1.16
C ILE A 31 4.38 12.11 0.32
N ALA A 32 4.08 12.24 -0.98
CA ALA A 32 4.77 13.17 -1.86
C ALA A 32 4.52 14.65 -1.53
N LYS A 33 3.36 14.99 -0.95
CA LYS A 33 2.99 16.36 -0.60
C LYS A 33 3.47 16.81 0.78
N ASN A 34 3.86 15.88 1.65
CA ASN A 34 4.23 16.19 3.03
C ASN A 34 5.66 15.75 3.28
N SER A 35 6.52 16.66 3.77
CA SER A 35 7.92 16.37 4.06
C SER A 35 8.10 15.35 5.20
N GLU A 36 7.14 15.29 6.13
CA GLU A 36 7.09 14.32 7.24
C GLU A 36 5.71 13.63 7.24
N PRO A 37 5.50 12.63 6.37
CA PRO A 37 4.22 11.94 6.32
C PRO A 37 4.08 11.00 7.52
N ASP A 38 3.07 11.25 8.35
CA ASP A 38 2.67 10.37 9.44
C ASP A 38 1.53 9.42 9.02
N ASP A 39 1.54 8.22 9.58
CA ASP A 39 0.52 7.19 9.36
C ASP A 39 -0.87 7.70 9.71
N LYS A 40 -1.02 8.55 10.74
CA LYS A 40 -2.32 9.14 11.10
C LYS A 40 -2.83 10.07 10.01
N LEU A 41 -1.95 10.84 9.38
CA LEU A 41 -2.30 11.75 8.30
C LEU A 41 -2.77 10.98 7.07
N VAL A 42 -2.02 9.95 6.68
CA VAL A 42 -2.38 9.06 5.57
C VAL A 42 -3.72 8.38 5.84
N ARG A 43 -3.90 7.80 7.03
CA ARG A 43 -5.18 7.19 7.43
C ARG A 43 -6.31 8.20 7.33
N LYS A 44 -6.17 9.40 7.88
CA LYS A 44 -7.19 10.44 7.86
C LYS A 44 -7.57 10.89 6.45
N GLN A 45 -6.58 11.14 5.58
CA GLN A 45 -6.83 11.62 4.22
C GLN A 45 -7.34 10.53 3.28
N CYS A 46 -6.88 9.29 3.45
CA CYS A 46 -7.21 8.16 2.57
C CYS A 46 -8.24 7.20 3.19
N THR A 47 -8.94 7.58 4.28
CA THR A 47 -9.93 6.72 4.95
C THR A 47 -11.03 6.25 3.99
N LYS A 48 -11.49 7.12 3.09
CA LYS A 48 -12.57 6.78 2.15
C LYS A 48 -12.15 5.68 1.19
N GLN A 49 -10.97 5.83 0.58
CA GLN A 49 -10.39 4.85 -0.33
C GLN A 49 -10.05 3.56 0.40
N ARG A 50 -9.58 3.64 1.65
CA ARG A 50 -9.31 2.48 2.50
C ARG A 50 -10.56 1.65 2.74
N LYS A 51 -11.67 2.28 3.11
CA LYS A 51 -12.96 1.58 3.31
C LYS A 51 -13.43 0.91 2.02
N LEU A 52 -13.37 1.61 0.89
CA LEU A 52 -13.75 1.05 -0.41
C LEU A 52 -12.86 -0.15 -0.79
N TYR A 53 -11.56 -0.07 -0.48
CA TYR A 53 -10.63 -1.16 -0.72
C TYR A 53 -10.95 -2.40 0.11
N GLU A 54 -11.25 -2.23 1.40
CA GLU A 54 -11.65 -3.33 2.29
C GLU A 54 -13.03 -3.92 1.96
N GLU A 55 -13.93 -3.14 1.39
CA GLU A 55 -15.26 -3.59 0.95
C GLU A 55 -15.22 -4.33 -0.39
N MET A 56 -14.42 -3.84 -1.34
CA MET A 56 -14.36 -4.37 -2.71
C MET A 56 -13.42 -5.56 -2.84
N CYS A 57 -12.45 -5.70 -1.95
CA CYS A 57 -11.50 -6.79 -1.96
C CYS A 57 -11.77 -7.80 -0.83
N PRO A 58 -11.52 -9.10 -1.07
CA PRO A 58 -11.49 -10.07 0.01
C PRO A 58 -10.40 -9.71 1.01
N ARG A 59 -10.70 -9.96 2.29
CA ARG A 59 -9.78 -9.65 3.39
C ARG A 59 -8.40 -10.29 3.24
N ILE A 60 -8.34 -11.55 2.78
CA ILE A 60 -7.06 -12.26 2.52
C ILE A 60 -6.20 -11.51 1.49
N TRP A 61 -6.83 -10.92 0.46
CA TRP A 61 -6.13 -10.16 -0.56
C TRP A 61 -5.64 -8.82 -0.02
N VAL A 62 -6.47 -8.12 0.76
CA VAL A 62 -6.07 -6.88 1.44
C VAL A 62 -4.85 -7.13 2.33
N ASP A 63 -4.91 -8.15 3.19
CA ASP A 63 -3.80 -8.51 4.09
C ASP A 63 -2.52 -8.85 3.32
N PHE A 64 -2.63 -9.59 2.20
CA PHE A 64 -1.49 -9.94 1.37
C PHE A 64 -0.87 -8.72 0.68
N PHE A 65 -1.70 -7.85 0.12
CA PHE A 65 -1.24 -6.66 -0.60
C PHE A 65 -0.64 -5.61 0.35
N ASP A 66 -1.24 -5.40 1.52
CA ASP A 66 -0.70 -4.50 2.56
C ASP A 66 0.70 -4.98 2.99
N LYS A 67 0.85 -6.26 3.34
CA LYS A 67 2.15 -6.86 3.68
C LYS A 67 3.17 -6.74 2.55
N LYS A 68 2.75 -6.97 1.31
CA LYS A 68 3.63 -6.85 0.15
C LYS A 68 4.14 -5.41 0.01
N LYS A 69 3.28 -4.41 0.20
CA LYS A 69 3.65 -3.00 0.11
C LYS A 69 4.60 -2.57 1.23
N ASP A 70 4.36 -3.01 2.45
CA ASP A 70 5.26 -2.75 3.57
C ASP A 70 6.66 -3.34 3.31
N PHE A 71 6.71 -4.55 2.76
CA PHE A 71 7.97 -5.20 2.41
C PHE A 71 8.71 -4.51 1.26
N GLU A 72 7.98 -4.07 0.22
CA GLU A 72 8.55 -3.26 -0.87
C GLU A 72 9.13 -1.95 -0.33
N LEU A 73 8.42 -1.25 0.55
CA LEU A 73 8.89 -0.02 1.17
C LEU A 73 10.12 -0.26 2.05
N PHE A 74 10.12 -1.33 2.85
CA PHE A 74 11.26 -1.71 3.66
C PHE A 74 12.50 -1.98 2.80
N LYS A 75 12.36 -2.73 1.71
CA LYS A 75 13.45 -2.98 0.76
C LYS A 75 13.97 -1.70 0.13
N ALA A 76 13.08 -0.81 -0.31
CA ALA A 76 13.46 0.47 -0.90
C ALA A 76 14.28 1.33 0.07
N LYS A 77 13.81 1.47 1.32
CA LYS A 77 14.52 2.19 2.38
C LYS A 77 15.88 1.58 2.71
N LYS A 78 15.96 0.24 2.75
CA LYS A 78 17.24 -0.47 2.99
C LYS A 78 18.24 -0.20 1.88
N PHE A 79 17.81 -0.29 0.62
CA PHE A 79 18.65 -0.03 -0.54
C PHE A 79 19.13 1.43 -0.60
N GLU A 80 18.23 2.39 -0.34
CA GLU A 80 18.59 3.82 -0.23
C GLU A 80 19.65 4.04 0.85
N LYS A 81 19.48 3.41 2.02
CA LYS A 81 20.48 3.47 3.09
C LYS A 81 21.82 2.89 2.64
N GLU A 82 21.84 1.72 2.01
CA GLU A 82 23.08 1.11 1.49
C GLU A 82 23.79 2.01 0.47
N LEU A 83 23.05 2.65 -0.43
CA LEU A 83 23.60 3.64 -1.37
C LEU A 83 24.22 4.83 -0.64
N LEU A 84 23.54 5.42 0.35
CA LEU A 84 24.06 6.54 1.14
C LEU A 84 25.32 6.17 1.95
N HIS A 85 25.43 4.92 2.41
CA HIS A 85 26.63 4.45 3.10
C HIS A 85 27.79 4.23 2.10
N SER A 86 27.50 3.76 0.89
CA SER A 86 28.53 3.59 -0.14
C SER A 86 29.10 4.92 -0.64
N THR A 87 28.28 5.97 -0.74
CA THR A 87 28.72 7.30 -1.15
C THR A 87 29.50 8.04 -0.05
N SER A 88 29.16 7.80 1.23
CA SER A 88 29.88 8.41 2.36
C SER A 88 31.26 7.78 2.64
N SER A 89 31.51 6.57 2.16
CA SER A 89 32.78 5.86 2.38
C SER A 89 33.87 6.17 1.34
N GLN A 90 33.62 7.14 0.43
CA GLN A 90 34.56 7.62 -0.59
C GLN A 90 34.94 9.11 -0.43
N SER A 91 34.65 9.73 0.71
CA SER A 91 35.15 11.07 1.08
C SER A 91 36.14 11.00 2.24
#